data_AF-A0A915WRT8-F1
#
_entry.id   AF-A0A915WRT8-F1
#
_cell.length_a   1.000
_cell.length_b   1.000
_cell.length_c   1.000
_cell.angle_alpha   90.00
_cell.angle_beta   90.00
_cell.angle_gamma   90.00
#
_symmetry.space_group_name_H-M   'P 1'
#
loop_
_entity.id
_entity.type
_entity.pdbx_description
1 polymer ?
#
loop_
_entity_poly.entity_id
_entity_poly.type
_entity_poly.pdbx_seq_one_letter_code
_entity_poly.pdbx_strand_id
1 'polypeptide(L)'
;MPTINLNYNRKMPSRSINLLYKLGIIPDISDPENYKKIKFLGKEIKESRLILILSTIGSLLILTIGLLFRLYENYISLSILIIVVYLVGGAPYMAYKYMEDKINENIIDNYPYFLSQLSDSISSGLSIVDALNYTSNLDFGYLSRYVRKLYSWLKWGLPFEKAFTLFNLYFYDLPDIRRTNYVILESYIGGGDLSKSLKRIYTDLENSRDLDKLRKSYVSQQVMVLYSIYVIFIGLMISILNTIQPLINSQLIAATVKSSFSLFSSSINYGWLKFISGLSIILVGISVSITSGIAESGKFSTSMKHLAINVFIGLLAVIIFILPTKVNFTLDIYPTNAYIYNPITIQIYGSANSNPLNNVPVTLSIVGINTNYQSTQVFILNNGFYSYSTEFNQSGEYLVDAKMRYQGKLYNKDEYINVTI
;
A
#
# COMPACT_ATOMS: atom_id res chain seq x y z
N MET A 1 -34.96 12.66 39.53
CA MET A 1 -35.81 12.10 38.47
C MET A 1 -35.17 10.81 37.98
N PRO A 2 -35.86 9.68 37.94
CA PRO A 2 -35.22 8.40 37.70
C PRO A 2 -34.85 8.24 36.23
N THR A 3 -33.62 7.79 36.00
CA THR A 3 -33.03 7.43 34.72
C THR A 3 -33.66 6.16 34.17
N ILE A 4 -34.45 6.27 33.10
CA ILE A 4 -34.99 5.11 32.38
C ILE A 4 -33.86 4.50 31.55
N ASN A 5 -33.32 3.40 32.05
CA ASN A 5 -32.33 2.57 31.39
C ASN A 5 -33.02 1.68 30.34
N LEU A 6 -33.11 2.14 29.08
CA LEU A 6 -33.61 1.35 27.96
C LEU A 6 -32.50 0.42 27.44
N ASN A 7 -32.41 -0.74 28.07
CA ASN A 7 -31.55 -1.85 27.67
C ASN A 7 -32.08 -2.46 26.35
N TYR A 8 -31.69 -1.91 25.21
CA TYR A 8 -32.02 -2.42 23.86
C TYR A 8 -31.15 -3.66 23.52
N ASN A 9 -31.42 -4.77 24.20
CA ASN A 9 -30.85 -6.07 23.85
C ASN A 9 -31.88 -7.21 23.98
N ARG A 10 -33.10 -6.99 23.48
CA ARG A 10 -34.03 -8.09 23.21
C ARG A 10 -33.87 -8.53 21.77
N LYS A 11 -33.08 -9.59 21.57
CA LYS A 11 -33.20 -10.45 20.38
C LYS A 11 -34.69 -10.79 20.23
N MET A 12 -35.30 -10.37 19.11
CA MET A 12 -36.63 -10.87 18.75
C MET A 12 -36.54 -12.41 18.67
N PRO A 13 -37.49 -13.15 19.27
CA PRO A 13 -37.45 -14.60 19.27
C PRO A 13 -37.65 -15.12 17.84
N SER A 14 -36.64 -15.79 17.30
CA SER A 14 -36.60 -16.40 15.96
C SER A 14 -37.68 -17.46 15.69
N ARG A 15 -38.49 -17.81 16.69
CA ARG A 15 -39.54 -18.82 16.59
C ARG A 15 -40.86 -18.29 15.99
N SER A 16 -41.20 -17.02 16.18
CA SER A 16 -42.44 -16.45 15.64
C SER A 16 -42.37 -16.21 14.13
N ILE A 17 -41.17 -15.96 13.62
CA ILE A 17 -40.90 -15.76 12.18
C ILE A 17 -41.01 -17.11 11.42
N ASN A 18 -40.42 -18.18 11.97
CA ASN A 18 -40.51 -19.54 11.40
C ASN A 18 -41.94 -20.12 11.34
N LEU A 19 -42.85 -19.65 12.19
CA LEU A 19 -44.24 -20.11 12.22
C LEU A 19 -45.08 -19.46 11.10
N LEU A 20 -44.72 -18.24 10.69
CA LEU A 20 -45.33 -17.56 9.53
C LEU A 20 -44.83 -18.17 8.20
N TYR A 21 -43.58 -18.68 8.15
CA TYR A 21 -43.04 -19.42 7.00
C TYR A 21 -43.74 -20.76 6.75
N LYS A 22 -44.18 -21.45 7.82
CA LYS A 22 -44.79 -22.79 7.71
C LYS A 22 -46.23 -22.79 7.19
N LEU A 23 -46.86 -21.61 7.06
CA LEU A 23 -48.25 -21.45 6.62
C LEU A 23 -48.43 -21.24 5.11
N GLY A 24 -47.35 -21.22 4.30
CA GLY A 24 -47.45 -21.37 2.84
C GLY A 24 -48.14 -20.25 2.05
N ILE A 25 -48.23 -19.03 2.60
CA ILE A 25 -48.90 -17.88 1.93
C ILE A 25 -47.93 -17.04 1.07
N ILE A 26 -46.65 -17.39 0.98
CA ILE A 26 -45.66 -16.61 0.21
C ILE A 26 -44.79 -17.55 -0.64
N PRO A 27 -44.68 -17.34 -1.96
CA PRO A 27 -43.77 -18.12 -2.80
C PRO A 27 -42.31 -17.84 -2.42
N ASP A 28 -41.51 -18.90 -2.48
CA ASP A 28 -40.07 -18.98 -2.22
C ASP A 28 -39.29 -17.93 -3.05
N ILE A 29 -39.15 -16.73 -2.49
CA ILE A 29 -38.28 -15.67 -3.02
C ILE A 29 -37.08 -15.60 -2.08
N SER A 30 -36.04 -16.38 -2.40
CA SER A 30 -34.65 -16.28 -1.91
C SER A 30 -34.46 -15.31 -0.71
N ASP A 31 -34.38 -15.93 0.48
CA ASP A 31 -34.39 -15.33 1.82
C ASP A 31 -33.63 -13.99 2.00
N PRO A 32 -34.26 -12.97 2.61
CA PRO A 32 -33.55 -11.80 3.14
C PRO A 32 -32.56 -12.15 4.30
N GLU A 33 -32.66 -13.34 4.91
CA GLU A 33 -31.71 -13.80 5.95
C GLU A 33 -30.39 -14.40 5.41
N ASN A 34 -30.32 -14.70 4.10
CA ASN A 34 -29.18 -15.35 3.44
C ASN A 34 -28.31 -14.41 2.58
N TYR A 35 -28.49 -13.09 2.73
CA TYR A 35 -27.66 -12.12 2.02
C TYR A 35 -26.16 -12.33 2.33
N LYS A 36 -25.38 -12.65 1.28
CA LYS A 36 -23.92 -12.87 1.28
C LYS A 36 -23.40 -14.03 2.15
N LYS A 37 -24.20 -15.07 2.41
CA LYS A 37 -23.72 -16.28 3.07
C LYS A 37 -23.50 -17.38 2.03
N ILE A 38 -22.24 -17.82 1.89
CA ILE A 38 -21.91 -19.02 1.10
C ILE A 38 -21.73 -20.18 2.09
N LYS A 39 -22.25 -21.36 1.73
CA LYS A 39 -22.01 -22.59 2.48
C LYS A 39 -20.58 -23.06 2.21
N PHE A 40 -19.70 -22.97 3.20
CA PHE A 40 -18.35 -23.51 3.15
C PHE A 40 -18.12 -24.42 4.35
N LEU A 41 -17.73 -25.67 4.10
CA LEU A 41 -17.57 -26.72 5.13
C LEU A 41 -18.81 -26.90 6.05
N GLY A 42 -20.02 -26.85 5.47
CA GLY A 42 -21.26 -27.08 6.21
C GLY A 42 -21.68 -25.97 7.20
N LYS A 43 -20.89 -24.90 7.34
CA LYS A 43 -21.27 -23.68 8.08
C LYS A 43 -21.58 -22.54 7.12
N GLU A 44 -22.62 -21.77 7.42
CA GLU A 44 -22.90 -20.52 6.72
C GLU A 44 -21.88 -19.46 7.14
N ILE A 45 -20.94 -19.13 6.24
CA ILE A 45 -19.92 -18.12 6.48
C ILE A 45 -20.22 -16.94 5.55
N LYS A 46 -20.17 -15.71 6.08
CA LYS A 46 -20.26 -14.50 5.25
C LYS A 46 -19.14 -14.51 4.21
N GLU A 47 -19.44 -14.18 2.95
CA GLU A 47 -18.50 -14.13 1.82
C GLU A 47 -17.21 -13.37 2.16
N SER A 48 -17.34 -12.24 2.85
CA SER A 48 -16.20 -11.44 3.30
C SER A 48 -15.25 -12.19 4.24
N ARG A 49 -15.75 -13.04 5.14
CA ARG A 49 -14.91 -13.83 6.05
C ARG A 49 -14.19 -14.96 5.32
N LEU A 50 -14.82 -15.56 4.31
CA LEU A 50 -14.19 -16.61 3.50
C LEU A 50 -13.01 -16.05 2.73
N ILE A 51 -13.19 -14.89 2.09
CA ILE A 51 -12.13 -14.21 1.32
C ILE A 51 -10.97 -13.79 2.23
N LEU A 52 -11.24 -13.32 3.45
CA LEU A 52 -10.21 -13.01 4.45
C LEU A 52 -9.40 -14.25 4.83
N ILE A 53 -10.07 -15.38 5.08
CA ILE A 53 -9.40 -16.62 5.45
C ILE A 53 -8.52 -17.12 4.30
N LEU A 54 -9.02 -17.10 3.06
CA LEU A 54 -8.22 -17.49 1.88
C LEU A 54 -7.02 -16.57 1.67
N SER A 55 -7.20 -15.26 1.81
CA SER A 55 -6.12 -14.29 1.57
C SER A 55 -5.04 -14.37 2.65
N THR A 56 -5.43 -14.54 3.92
CA THR A 56 -4.47 -14.70 5.03
C THR A 56 -3.70 -16.01 4.94
N ILE A 57 -4.34 -17.11 4.55
CA ILE A 57 -3.65 -18.39 4.31
C ILE A 57 -2.67 -18.28 3.14
N GLY A 58 -3.09 -17.67 2.03
CA GLY A 58 -2.21 -17.43 0.87
C GLY A 58 -0.99 -16.57 1.22
N SER A 59 -1.20 -15.52 2.02
CA SER A 59 -0.13 -14.66 2.54
C SER A 59 0.91 -15.43 3.34
N LEU A 60 0.45 -16.33 4.21
CA LEU A 60 1.31 -17.08 5.14
C LEU A 60 2.12 -18.15 4.40
N LEU A 61 1.52 -18.79 3.38
CA LEU A 61 2.20 -19.71 2.48
C LEU A 61 3.32 -19.00 1.69
N ILE A 62 3.04 -17.82 1.17
CA ILE A 62 4.06 -17.08 0.39
C ILE A 62 5.18 -16.56 1.28
N LEU A 63 4.88 -16.16 2.53
CA LEU A 63 5.91 -15.78 3.50
C LEU A 63 6.84 -16.96 3.81
N THR A 64 6.25 -18.12 4.09
CA THR A 64 7.01 -19.34 4.43
C THR A 64 7.85 -19.84 3.27
N ILE A 65 7.29 -19.87 2.04
CA ILE A 65 8.04 -20.16 0.81
C ILE A 65 9.18 -19.15 0.63
N GLY A 66 8.92 -17.85 0.74
CA GLY A 66 9.92 -16.82 0.54
C GLY A 66 11.07 -16.90 1.54
N LEU A 67 10.78 -17.25 2.80
CA LEU A 67 11.80 -17.41 3.84
C LEU A 67 12.70 -18.61 3.55
N LEU A 68 12.11 -19.72 3.07
CA LEU A 68 12.85 -20.90 2.65
C LEU A 68 13.79 -20.59 1.48
N PHE A 69 13.32 -19.87 0.47
CA PHE A 69 14.17 -19.45 -0.66
C PHE A 69 15.31 -18.53 -0.24
N ARG A 70 15.09 -17.59 0.70
CA ARG A 70 16.17 -16.75 1.23
C ARG A 70 17.21 -17.56 2.01
N LEU A 71 16.77 -18.56 2.78
CA LEU A 71 17.69 -19.43 3.54
C LEU A 71 18.51 -20.33 2.60
N TYR A 72 17.94 -20.73 1.47
CA TYR A 72 18.60 -21.58 0.48
C TYR A 72 19.51 -20.78 -0.46
N GLU A 73 19.08 -19.60 -0.88
CA GLU A 73 19.70 -18.81 -1.94
C GLU A 73 19.65 -17.32 -1.55
N ASN A 74 20.82 -16.70 -1.33
CA ASN A 74 20.96 -15.34 -0.79
C ASN A 74 20.53 -14.23 -1.77
N TYR A 75 19.85 -14.59 -2.87
CA TYR A 75 19.44 -13.69 -3.94
C TYR A 75 18.23 -12.79 -3.58
N ILE A 76 17.41 -13.18 -2.61
CA ILE A 76 16.18 -12.44 -2.26
C ILE A 76 16.42 -11.55 -1.03
N SER A 77 16.35 -10.23 -1.24
CA SER A 77 16.32 -9.28 -0.12
C SER A 77 15.01 -9.44 0.67
N LEU A 78 15.14 -9.51 2.00
CA LEU A 78 14.04 -9.71 2.95
C LEU A 78 12.94 -8.63 2.80
N SER A 79 13.27 -7.46 2.26
CA SER A 79 12.34 -6.36 1.97
C SER A 79 11.34 -6.71 0.86
N ILE A 80 11.77 -7.43 -0.17
CA ILE A 80 10.90 -7.89 -1.29
C ILE A 80 9.90 -8.93 -0.78
N LEU A 81 10.35 -9.82 0.11
CA LEU A 81 9.51 -10.87 0.68
C LEU A 81 8.34 -10.26 1.49
N ILE A 82 8.62 -9.25 2.31
CA ILE A 82 7.60 -8.53 3.08
C ILE A 82 6.60 -7.80 2.17
N ILE A 83 7.08 -7.21 1.07
CA ILE A 83 6.22 -6.59 0.05
C ILE A 83 5.25 -7.60 -0.56
N VAL A 84 5.75 -8.77 -0.96
CA VAL A 84 4.93 -9.80 -1.61
C VAL A 84 3.88 -10.36 -0.64
N VAL A 85 4.23 -10.60 0.61
CA VAL A 85 3.30 -11.07 1.63
C VAL A 85 2.16 -10.06 1.82
N TYR A 86 2.50 -8.78 1.92
CA TYR A 86 1.50 -7.73 2.08
C TYR A 86 0.57 -7.62 0.88
N LEU A 87 1.15 -7.66 -0.33
CA LEU A 87 0.43 -7.49 -1.58
C LEU A 87 -0.49 -8.69 -1.86
N VAL A 88 -0.09 -9.91 -1.53
CA VAL A 88 -0.91 -11.10 -1.77
C VAL A 88 -1.92 -11.36 -0.64
N GLY A 89 -1.58 -11.02 0.61
CA GLY A 89 -2.45 -11.27 1.76
C GLY A 89 -3.53 -10.24 2.00
N GLY A 90 -3.17 -8.95 1.93
CA GLY A 90 -4.06 -7.85 2.28
C GLY A 90 -4.90 -7.37 1.10
N ALA A 91 -4.31 -7.31 -0.10
CA ALA A 91 -4.93 -6.67 -1.26
C ALA A 91 -6.25 -7.31 -1.71
N PRO A 92 -6.40 -8.65 -1.82
CA PRO A 92 -7.63 -9.24 -2.37
C PRO A 92 -8.84 -9.01 -1.45
N TYR A 93 -8.65 -9.17 -0.15
CA TYR A 93 -9.69 -8.96 0.84
C TYR A 93 -10.14 -7.49 0.91
N MET A 94 -9.15 -6.58 0.93
CA MET A 94 -9.44 -5.15 0.93
C MET A 94 -10.12 -4.71 -0.38
N ALA A 95 -9.73 -5.26 -1.53
CA ALA A 95 -10.35 -4.98 -2.82
C ALA A 95 -11.82 -5.42 -2.88
N TYR A 96 -12.12 -6.63 -2.40
CA TYR A 96 -13.50 -7.11 -2.28
C TYR A 96 -14.35 -6.16 -1.42
N LYS A 97 -13.84 -5.80 -0.23
CA LYS A 97 -14.55 -4.91 0.68
C LYS A 97 -14.74 -3.50 0.10
N TYR A 98 -13.76 -3.00 -0.64
CA TYR A 98 -13.87 -1.72 -1.35
C TYR A 98 -14.99 -1.75 -2.41
N MET A 99 -15.13 -2.83 -3.19
CA MET A 99 -16.22 -2.98 -4.15
C MET A 99 -17.59 -3.02 -3.46
N GLU A 100 -17.69 -3.76 -2.37
CA GLU A 100 -18.90 -3.83 -1.54
C GLU A 100 -19.30 -2.45 -0.99
N ASP A 101 -18.34 -1.68 -0.50
CA ASP A 101 -18.58 -0.33 -0.01
C ASP A 101 -19.05 0.63 -1.11
N LYS A 102 -18.53 0.49 -2.34
CA LYS A 102 -18.97 1.30 -3.49
C LYS A 102 -20.41 1.01 -3.90
N ILE A 103 -20.83 -0.25 -3.83
CA ILE A 103 -22.23 -0.64 -4.06
C ILE A 103 -23.13 -0.01 -2.99
N ASN A 104 -22.71 -0.12 -1.72
CA ASN A 104 -23.45 0.45 -0.60
C ASN A 104 -23.56 1.97 -0.70
N GLU A 105 -22.48 2.67 -1.09
CA GLU A 105 -22.48 4.11 -1.32
C GLU A 105 -23.46 4.53 -2.43
N ASN A 106 -23.48 3.80 -3.55
CA ASN A 106 -24.45 4.06 -4.62
C ASN A 106 -25.91 3.89 -4.16
N ILE A 107 -26.18 2.89 -3.32
CA ILE A 107 -27.50 2.70 -2.71
C ILE A 107 -27.88 3.90 -1.84
N ILE A 108 -26.96 4.39 -1.00
CA ILE A 108 -27.19 5.57 -0.14
C ILE A 108 -27.47 6.80 -1.00
N ASP A 109 -26.65 7.05 -2.03
CA ASP A 109 -26.74 8.25 -2.86
C ASP A 109 -28.06 8.34 -3.65
N ASN A 110 -28.61 7.18 -4.06
CA ASN A 110 -29.86 7.09 -4.82
C ASN A 110 -31.11 6.97 -3.94
N TYR A 111 -30.95 6.71 -2.65
CA TYR A 111 -32.06 6.53 -1.72
C TYR A 111 -32.94 7.78 -1.54
N PRO A 112 -32.39 9.01 -1.41
CA PRO A 112 -33.21 10.24 -1.37
C PRO A 112 -34.04 10.42 -2.65
N TYR A 113 -33.45 10.12 -3.81
CA TYR A 113 -34.15 10.22 -5.09
C TYR A 113 -35.33 9.25 -5.17
N PHE A 114 -35.18 8.02 -4.68
CA PHE A 114 -36.29 7.08 -4.52
C PHE A 114 -37.41 7.65 -3.62
N LEU A 115 -37.07 8.21 -2.46
CA LEU A 115 -38.06 8.79 -1.54
C LEU A 115 -38.78 10.01 -2.14
N SER A 116 -38.08 10.86 -2.90
CA SER A 116 -38.73 11.99 -3.58
C SER A 116 -39.72 11.49 -4.61
N GLN A 117 -39.34 10.57 -5.49
CA GLN A 117 -40.23 10.06 -6.54
C GLN A 117 -41.46 9.36 -5.94
N LEU A 118 -41.28 8.64 -4.82
CA LEU A 118 -42.38 8.02 -4.10
C LEU A 118 -43.30 9.07 -3.45
N SER A 119 -42.73 10.09 -2.82
CA SER A 119 -43.48 11.21 -2.23
C SER A 119 -44.28 11.99 -3.28
N ASP A 120 -43.66 12.33 -4.41
CA ASP A 120 -44.28 13.10 -5.48
C ASP A 120 -45.44 12.30 -6.12
N SER A 121 -45.25 10.98 -6.27
CA SER A 121 -46.30 10.06 -6.75
C SER A 121 -47.49 9.99 -5.79
N ILE A 122 -47.25 9.82 -4.49
CA ILE A 122 -48.32 9.77 -3.48
C ILE A 122 -49.02 11.14 -3.38
N SER A 123 -48.28 12.24 -3.44
CA SER A 123 -48.83 13.61 -3.46
C SER A 123 -49.78 13.85 -4.63
N SER A 124 -49.54 13.20 -5.77
CA SER A 124 -50.38 13.33 -6.96
C SER A 124 -51.73 12.59 -6.85
N GLY A 125 -51.94 11.85 -5.75
CA GLY A 125 -53.17 11.10 -5.50
C GLY A 125 -53.10 9.62 -5.89
N LEU A 126 -51.92 9.11 -6.29
CA LEU A 126 -51.73 7.69 -6.54
C LEU A 126 -51.81 6.88 -5.25
N SER A 127 -52.38 5.67 -5.33
CA SER A 127 -52.29 4.70 -4.24
C SER A 127 -50.83 4.29 -4.00
N ILE A 128 -50.48 3.82 -2.79
CA ILE A 128 -49.10 3.40 -2.48
C ILE A 128 -48.61 2.31 -3.44
N VAL A 129 -49.49 1.40 -3.85
CA VAL A 129 -49.15 0.31 -4.79
C VAL A 129 -48.87 0.86 -6.19
N ASP A 130 -49.67 1.83 -6.65
CA ASP A 130 -49.49 2.46 -7.97
C ASP A 130 -48.27 3.39 -8.00
N ALA A 131 -48.05 4.15 -6.92
CA ALA A 131 -46.85 4.97 -6.73
C ALA A 131 -45.59 4.11 -6.73
N LEU A 132 -45.65 2.92 -6.11
CA LEU A 132 -44.52 1.99 -6.11
C LEU A 132 -44.33 1.29 -7.46
N ASN A 133 -45.41 1.04 -8.20
CA ASN A 133 -45.33 0.55 -9.58
C ASN A 133 -44.56 1.55 -10.45
N TYR A 134 -44.96 2.83 -10.41
CA TYR A 134 -44.30 3.91 -11.14
C TYR A 134 -42.81 4.02 -10.77
N THR A 135 -42.50 4.11 -9.47
CA THR A 135 -41.10 4.22 -9.02
C THR A 135 -40.27 2.98 -9.30
N SER A 136 -40.84 1.77 -9.31
CA SER A 136 -40.09 0.55 -9.62
C SER A 136 -39.58 0.44 -11.07
N ASN A 137 -40.15 1.25 -11.97
CA ASN A 137 -39.72 1.37 -13.35
C ASN A 137 -38.61 2.41 -13.55
N LEU A 138 -38.33 3.24 -12.54
CA LEU A 138 -37.25 4.22 -12.55
C LEU A 138 -35.89 3.55 -12.26
N ASP A 139 -34.82 4.17 -12.76
CA ASP A 139 -33.45 3.72 -12.52
C ASP A 139 -32.84 4.42 -11.29
N PHE A 140 -32.47 3.61 -10.31
CA PHE A 140 -31.82 3.97 -9.05
C PHE A 140 -30.48 3.21 -8.89
N GLY A 141 -29.92 2.69 -9.99
CA GLY A 141 -28.69 1.89 -9.97
C GLY A 141 -28.87 0.60 -9.18
N TYR A 142 -27.97 0.36 -8.20
CA TYR A 142 -28.03 -0.87 -7.39
C TYR A 142 -29.29 -0.96 -6.51
N LEU A 143 -29.97 0.17 -6.24
CA LEU A 143 -31.19 0.22 -5.44
C LEU A 143 -32.43 -0.31 -6.21
N SER A 144 -32.48 -0.19 -7.55
CA SER A 144 -33.65 -0.59 -8.36
C SER A 144 -34.04 -2.05 -8.17
N ARG A 145 -33.06 -2.94 -7.97
CA ARG A 145 -33.32 -4.37 -7.71
C ARG A 145 -34.14 -4.57 -6.43
N TYR A 146 -33.86 -3.80 -5.39
CA TYR A 146 -34.56 -3.91 -4.10
C TYR A 146 -35.94 -3.24 -4.16
N VAL A 147 -36.06 -2.10 -4.85
CA VAL A 147 -37.35 -1.42 -5.04
C VAL A 147 -38.31 -2.28 -5.86
N ARG A 148 -37.83 -2.93 -6.93
CA ARG A 148 -38.65 -3.86 -7.74
C ARG A 148 -39.12 -5.08 -6.94
N LYS A 149 -38.31 -5.57 -6.01
CA LYS A 149 -38.70 -6.62 -5.06
C LYS A 149 -39.80 -6.15 -4.11
N LEU A 150 -39.65 -4.94 -3.55
CA LEU A 150 -40.67 -4.34 -2.69
C LEU A 150 -42.02 -4.24 -3.42
N TYR A 151 -42.01 -3.76 -4.67
CA TYR A 151 -43.22 -3.73 -5.52
C TYR A 151 -43.81 -5.12 -5.77
N SER A 152 -42.97 -6.12 -6.05
CA SER A 152 -43.42 -7.49 -6.29
C SER A 152 -44.17 -8.06 -5.08
N TRP A 153 -43.71 -7.79 -3.86
CA TRP A 153 -44.39 -8.23 -2.63
C TRP A 153 -45.74 -7.53 -2.42
N LEU A 154 -45.83 -6.22 -2.68
CA LEU A 154 -47.10 -5.49 -2.62
C LEU A 154 -48.09 -6.01 -3.66
N LYS A 155 -47.62 -6.24 -4.90
CA LYS A 155 -48.43 -6.81 -5.99
C LYS A 155 -48.99 -8.19 -5.63
N TRP A 156 -48.28 -8.94 -4.80
CA TRP A 156 -48.69 -10.26 -4.32
C TRP A 156 -49.60 -10.21 -3.09
N GLY A 157 -50.07 -9.02 -2.70
CA GLY A 157 -51.03 -8.84 -1.61
C GLY A 157 -50.42 -8.79 -0.22
N LEU A 158 -49.08 -8.71 -0.09
CA LEU A 158 -48.46 -8.51 1.21
C LEU A 158 -48.74 -7.07 1.70
N PRO A 159 -49.19 -6.86 2.95
CA PRO A 159 -49.44 -5.52 3.46
C PRO A 159 -48.15 -4.70 3.52
N PHE A 160 -48.27 -3.40 3.27
CA PHE A 160 -47.12 -2.48 3.16
C PHE A 160 -46.16 -2.58 4.35
N GLU A 161 -46.69 -2.67 5.57
CA GLU A 161 -45.88 -2.79 6.78
C GLU A 161 -44.93 -3.99 6.74
N LYS A 162 -45.44 -5.16 6.34
CA LYS A 162 -44.64 -6.39 6.23
C LYS A 162 -43.67 -6.30 5.07
N ALA A 163 -44.12 -5.83 3.91
CA ALA A 163 -43.27 -5.69 2.72
C ALA A 163 -42.10 -4.72 2.96
N PHE A 164 -42.38 -3.58 3.57
CA PHE A 164 -41.37 -2.56 3.87
C PHE A 164 -40.42 -2.99 4.99
N THR A 165 -40.91 -3.77 5.98
CA THR A 165 -40.05 -4.39 6.99
C THR A 165 -39.07 -5.40 6.36
N LEU A 166 -39.54 -6.24 5.42
CA LEU A 166 -38.67 -7.15 4.67
C LEU A 166 -37.66 -6.41 3.79
N PHE A 167 -38.09 -5.30 3.17
CA PHE A 167 -37.21 -4.43 2.39
C PHE A 167 -36.10 -3.84 3.27
N ASN A 168 -36.44 -3.44 4.50
CA ASN A 168 -35.48 -2.90 5.46
C ASN A 168 -34.38 -3.91 5.87
N LEU A 169 -34.67 -5.22 5.83
CA LEU A 169 -33.68 -6.26 6.15
C LEU A 169 -32.52 -6.32 5.15
N TYR A 170 -32.74 -5.92 3.90
CA TYR A 170 -31.67 -5.89 2.89
C TYR A 170 -30.60 -4.81 3.20
N PHE A 171 -30.94 -3.80 3.99
CA PHE A 171 -30.05 -2.70 4.36
C PHE A 171 -29.39 -2.91 5.73
N TYR A 172 -29.11 -4.17 6.11
CA TYR A 172 -28.48 -4.49 7.40
C TYR A 172 -27.14 -3.78 7.62
N ASP A 173 -26.31 -3.68 6.59
CA ASP A 173 -25.00 -3.03 6.65
C ASP A 173 -25.09 -1.48 6.58
N LEU A 174 -26.29 -0.92 6.43
CA LEU A 174 -26.59 0.49 6.17
C LEU A 174 -27.48 1.07 7.29
N PRO A 175 -26.90 1.52 8.42
CA PRO A 175 -27.67 1.93 9.59
C PRO A 175 -28.55 3.16 9.35
N ASP A 176 -28.12 4.09 8.49
CA ASP A 176 -28.85 5.35 8.25
C ASP A 176 -30.12 5.10 7.45
N ILE A 177 -30.03 4.35 6.33
CA ILE A 177 -31.20 3.90 5.57
C ILE A 177 -32.16 3.11 6.48
N ARG A 178 -31.63 2.24 7.33
CA ARG A 178 -32.45 1.42 8.23
C ARG A 178 -33.25 2.27 9.22
N ARG A 179 -32.61 3.27 9.83
CA ARG A 179 -33.28 4.22 10.74
C ARG A 179 -34.36 4.99 9.99
N THR A 180 -34.05 5.50 8.81
CA THR A 180 -35.01 6.21 7.96
C THR A 180 -36.20 5.34 7.60
N ASN A 181 -35.97 4.08 7.21
CA ASN A 181 -37.03 3.11 6.92
C ASN A 181 -37.97 2.90 8.12
N TYR A 182 -37.42 2.81 9.34
CA TYR A 182 -38.26 2.68 10.53
C TYR A 182 -39.13 3.91 10.78
N VAL A 183 -38.60 5.12 10.59
CA VAL A 183 -39.37 6.37 10.72
C VAL A 183 -40.49 6.44 9.67
N ILE A 184 -40.24 6.00 8.43
CA ILE A 184 -41.26 5.91 7.37
C ILE A 184 -42.35 4.93 7.78
N LEU A 185 -41.99 3.75 8.28
CA LEU A 185 -42.93 2.73 8.72
C LEU A 185 -43.79 3.22 9.89
N GLU A 186 -43.19 3.89 10.87
CA GLU A 186 -43.90 4.46 12.01
C GLU A 186 -44.85 5.60 11.59
N SER A 187 -44.44 6.43 10.63
CA SER A 187 -45.30 7.45 10.02
C SER A 187 -46.51 6.85 9.33
N TYR A 188 -46.33 5.73 8.63
CA TYR A 188 -47.40 4.99 7.97
C TYR A 188 -48.39 4.39 8.98
N ILE A 189 -47.89 3.69 10.00
CA ILE A 189 -48.72 3.05 11.05
C ILE A 189 -49.46 4.11 11.87
N GLY A 190 -48.82 5.26 12.13
CA GLY A 190 -49.42 6.38 12.85
C GLY A 190 -50.54 7.09 12.10
N GLY A 191 -50.80 6.76 10.82
CA GLY A 191 -51.91 7.32 10.04
C GLY A 191 -51.74 8.79 9.65
N GLY A 192 -50.50 9.31 9.69
CA GLY A 192 -50.19 10.67 9.23
C GLY A 192 -50.15 10.78 7.71
N ASP A 193 -49.97 12.00 7.20
CA ASP A 193 -49.71 12.24 5.79
C ASP A 193 -48.33 11.68 5.41
N LEU A 194 -48.34 10.45 4.88
CA LEU A 194 -47.16 9.70 4.45
C LEU A 194 -46.35 10.53 3.45
N SER A 195 -47.01 11.22 2.51
CA SER A 195 -46.32 12.00 1.50
C SER A 195 -45.50 13.13 2.11
N LYS A 196 -46.11 13.90 3.01
CA LYS A 196 -45.42 14.99 3.72
C LYS A 196 -44.26 14.48 4.57
N SER A 197 -44.40 13.32 5.20
CA SER A 197 -43.32 12.68 5.96
C SER A 197 -42.16 12.28 5.06
N LEU A 198 -42.42 11.59 3.94
CA LEU A 198 -41.41 11.23 2.95
C LEU A 198 -40.70 12.46 2.38
N LYS A 199 -41.42 13.54 2.07
CA LYS A 199 -40.82 14.77 1.54
C LYS A 199 -39.86 15.40 2.54
N ARG A 200 -40.23 15.44 3.82
CA ARG A 200 -39.38 15.96 4.89
C ARG A 200 -38.11 15.12 5.04
N ILE A 201 -38.26 13.80 5.10
CA ILE A 201 -37.15 12.86 5.19
C ILE A 201 -36.21 13.00 3.98
N TYR A 202 -36.78 13.12 2.77
CA TYR A 202 -35.99 13.36 1.56
C TYR A 202 -35.14 14.63 1.69
N THR A 203 -35.73 15.76 2.07
CA THR A 203 -35.01 17.03 2.22
C THR A 203 -33.90 16.91 3.27
N ASP A 204 -34.16 16.23 4.38
CA ASP A 204 -33.16 16.01 5.43
C ASP A 204 -31.99 15.15 4.93
N LEU A 205 -32.27 14.07 4.18
CA LEU A 205 -31.24 13.24 3.57
C LEU A 205 -30.44 13.98 2.50
N GLU A 206 -31.09 14.81 1.69
CA GLU A 206 -30.43 15.62 0.65
C GLU A 206 -29.48 16.65 1.26
N ASN A 207 -29.93 17.35 2.31
CA ASN A 207 -29.09 18.25 3.09
C ASN A 207 -27.90 17.51 3.71
N SER A 208 -28.12 16.32 4.27
CA SER A 208 -27.04 15.49 4.81
C SER A 208 -26.04 15.08 3.73
N ARG A 209 -26.52 14.73 2.54
CA ARG A 209 -25.69 14.36 1.40
C ARG A 209 -24.81 15.52 0.95
N ASP A 210 -25.36 16.72 0.89
CA ASP A 210 -24.60 17.91 0.51
C ASP A 210 -23.53 18.27 1.55
N LEU A 211 -23.84 18.13 2.84
CA LEU A 211 -22.83 18.25 3.90
C LEU A 211 -21.71 17.20 3.76
N ASP A 212 -22.06 15.95 3.44
CA ASP A 212 -21.07 14.90 3.22
C ASP A 212 -20.20 15.14 1.99
N LYS A 213 -20.76 15.70 0.89
CA LYS A 213 -19.96 16.12 -0.28
C LYS A 213 -18.97 17.21 0.09
N LEU A 214 -19.40 18.22 0.85
CA LEU A 214 -18.52 19.28 1.33
C LEU A 214 -17.40 18.71 2.19
N ARG A 215 -17.75 17.83 3.15
CA ARG A 215 -16.77 17.14 3.98
C ARG A 215 -15.77 16.33 3.16
N LYS A 216 -16.23 15.53 2.20
CA LYS A 216 -15.35 14.74 1.31
C LYS A 216 -14.39 15.64 0.54
N SER A 217 -14.87 16.79 0.04
CA SER A 217 -14.01 17.77 -0.64
C SER A 217 -12.89 18.28 0.28
N TYR A 218 -13.22 18.76 1.48
CA TYR A 218 -12.22 19.23 2.46
C TYR A 218 -11.21 18.16 2.84
N VAL A 219 -11.67 16.93 3.08
CA VAL A 219 -10.80 15.83 3.48
C VAL A 219 -9.90 15.37 2.32
N SER A 220 -10.41 15.38 1.08
CA SER A 220 -9.61 15.01 -0.09
C SER A 220 -8.35 15.88 -0.23
N GLN A 221 -8.46 17.17 0.12
CA GLN A 221 -7.31 18.09 0.16
C GLN A 221 -6.29 17.69 1.24
N GLN A 222 -6.74 17.28 2.42
CA GLN A 222 -5.86 16.80 3.50
C GLN A 222 -5.15 15.50 3.13
N VAL A 223 -5.84 14.60 2.43
CA VAL A 223 -5.25 13.36 1.90
C VAL A 223 -4.10 13.69 0.94
N MET A 224 -4.24 14.70 0.07
CA MET A 224 -3.16 15.15 -0.82
C MET A 224 -1.91 15.60 -0.06
N VAL A 225 -2.07 16.28 1.09
CA VAL A 225 -0.94 16.68 1.94
C VAL A 225 -0.21 15.45 2.51
N LEU A 226 -0.93 14.41 2.92
CA LEU A 226 -0.33 13.15 3.40
C LEU A 226 0.52 12.47 2.31
N TYR A 227 0.08 12.51 1.06
CA TYR A 227 0.88 12.04 -0.07
C TYR A 227 2.17 12.84 -0.25
N SER A 228 2.10 14.18 -0.14
CA SER A 228 3.29 15.03 -0.24
C SER A 228 4.31 14.70 0.85
N ILE A 229 3.87 14.49 2.09
CA ILE A 229 4.74 14.09 3.21
C ILE A 229 5.44 12.77 2.91
N TYR A 230 4.73 11.80 2.33
CA TYR A 230 5.32 10.51 1.96
C TYR A 230 6.40 10.64 0.87
N VAL A 231 6.15 11.43 -0.17
CA VAL A 231 7.13 11.68 -1.24
C VAL A 231 8.37 12.40 -0.71
N ILE A 232 8.17 13.41 0.16
CA ILE A 232 9.29 14.10 0.82
C ILE A 232 10.09 13.12 1.68
N PHE A 233 9.43 12.23 2.43
CA PHE A 233 10.09 11.21 3.23
C PHE A 233 10.96 10.28 2.38
N ILE A 234 10.49 9.84 1.22
CA ILE A 234 11.29 9.06 0.27
C ILE A 234 12.52 9.86 -0.18
N GLY A 235 12.34 11.14 -0.54
CA GLY A 235 13.44 12.03 -0.92
C GLY A 235 14.48 12.19 0.19
N LEU A 236 14.05 12.35 1.44
CA LEU A 236 14.93 12.42 2.61
C LEU A 236 15.71 11.12 2.81
N MET A 237 15.07 9.96 2.68
CA MET A 237 15.76 8.66 2.79
C MET A 237 16.83 8.50 1.70
N ILE A 238 16.53 8.88 0.46
CA ILE A 238 17.49 8.85 -0.64
C ILE A 238 18.65 9.81 -0.36
N SER A 239 18.36 11.03 0.12
CA SER A 239 19.38 12.01 0.47
C SER A 239 20.33 11.48 1.54
N ILE A 240 19.79 10.90 2.62
CA ILE A 240 20.57 10.29 3.70
C ILE A 240 21.46 9.16 3.19
N LEU A 241 20.94 8.28 2.32
CA LEU A 241 21.72 7.17 1.75
C LEU A 241 22.87 7.65 0.86
N ASN A 242 22.67 8.75 0.13
CA ASN A 242 23.68 9.31 -0.75
C ASN A 242 24.77 10.09 0.02
N THR A 243 24.42 10.72 1.15
CA THR A 243 25.39 11.46 1.98
C THR A 243 26.19 10.54 2.90
N ILE A 244 25.57 9.51 3.47
CA ILE A 244 26.26 8.56 4.37
C ILE A 244 27.24 7.67 3.60
N GLN A 245 26.94 7.29 2.35
CA GLN A 245 27.79 6.40 1.56
C GLN A 245 29.25 6.87 1.45
N PRO A 246 29.57 8.09 0.96
CA PRO A 246 30.95 8.56 0.89
C PRO A 246 31.60 8.67 2.27
N LEU A 247 30.82 9.02 3.30
CA LEU A 247 31.30 9.17 4.68
C LEU A 247 31.80 7.84 5.26
N ILE A 248 31.11 6.73 4.97
CA ILE A 248 31.56 5.37 5.34
C ILE A 248 32.84 5.01 4.59
N ASN A 249 32.91 5.28 3.28
CA ASN A 249 34.09 4.95 2.48
C ASN A 249 35.33 5.73 2.95
N SER A 250 35.20 7.03 3.22
CA SER A 250 36.31 7.85 3.72
C SER A 250 36.82 7.36 5.08
N GLN A 251 35.94 6.85 5.94
CA GLN A 251 36.34 6.30 7.24
C GLN A 251 37.11 4.98 7.09
N LEU A 252 36.71 4.11 6.15
CA LEU A 252 37.43 2.85 5.87
C LEU A 252 38.84 3.13 5.32
N ILE A 253 39.00 4.17 4.49
CA ILE A 253 40.31 4.65 4.00
C ILE A 253 41.14 5.24 5.14
N ALA A 254 40.57 6.14 5.95
CA ALA A 254 41.27 6.76 7.08
C ALA A 254 41.71 5.77 8.17
N ALA A 255 40.91 4.73 8.44
CA ALA A 255 41.25 3.67 9.39
C ALA A 255 42.49 2.86 8.95
N THR A 256 42.73 2.75 7.65
CA THR A 256 43.89 2.05 7.08
C THR A 256 45.17 2.91 7.16
N VAL A 257 45.03 4.25 7.16
CA VAL A 257 46.15 5.22 7.16
C VAL A 257 46.59 5.65 8.58
N LYS A 258 46.10 5.00 9.65
CA LYS A 258 46.41 5.35 11.06
C LYS A 258 46.14 6.83 11.41
N SER A 259 45.18 7.47 10.75
CA SER A 259 44.69 8.79 11.15
C SER A 259 43.56 8.64 12.18
N SER A 260 43.70 9.24 13.36
CA SER A 260 42.84 9.07 14.55
C SER A 260 41.41 9.65 14.44
N PHE A 261 40.91 9.95 13.25
CA PHE A 261 39.58 10.55 13.06
C PHE A 261 38.56 9.50 12.63
N SER A 262 37.68 9.12 13.55
CA SER A 262 36.59 8.14 13.34
C SER A 262 35.24 8.81 13.62
N LEU A 263 34.50 9.17 12.58
CA LEU A 263 33.17 9.81 12.70
C LEU A 263 32.10 8.90 13.33
N PHE A 264 32.21 7.59 13.10
CA PHE A 264 31.33 6.59 13.68
C PHE A 264 32.09 5.74 14.69
N SER A 265 31.46 5.42 15.83
CA SER A 265 32.07 4.58 16.88
C SER A 265 32.20 3.11 16.48
N SER A 266 31.52 2.69 15.41
CA SER A 266 31.54 1.33 14.87
C SER A 266 31.46 1.35 13.34
N SER A 267 31.99 0.31 12.69
CA SER A 267 31.88 0.14 11.24
C SER A 267 30.41 -0.08 10.86
N ILE A 268 29.80 0.91 10.19
CA ILE A 268 28.40 0.81 9.74
C ILE A 268 28.35 -0.04 8.47
N ASN A 269 27.58 -1.14 8.49
CA ASN A 269 27.29 -1.91 7.28
C ASN A 269 26.24 -1.17 6.45
N TYR A 270 26.67 -0.56 5.34
CA TYR A 270 25.80 0.19 4.45
C TYR A 270 24.72 -0.67 3.77
N GLY A 271 24.98 -1.97 3.56
CA GLY A 271 23.96 -2.91 3.08
C GLY A 271 22.80 -3.07 4.06
N TRP A 272 23.09 -3.12 5.36
CA TRP A 272 22.07 -3.15 6.42
C TRP A 272 21.29 -1.83 6.50
N LEU A 273 21.97 -0.70 6.33
CA LEU A 273 21.34 0.63 6.32
C LEU A 273 20.41 0.79 5.10
N LYS A 274 20.80 0.29 3.92
CA LYS A 274 19.93 0.18 2.73
C LYS A 274 18.71 -0.72 2.97
N PHE A 275 18.88 -1.82 3.70
CA PHE A 275 17.78 -2.71 4.03
C PHE A 275 16.76 -2.03 4.96
N ILE A 276 17.23 -1.38 6.04
CA ILE A 276 16.35 -0.66 6.98
C ILE A 276 15.62 0.48 6.30
N SER A 277 16.30 1.26 5.45
CA SER A 277 15.65 2.36 4.72
C SER A 277 14.61 1.86 3.72
N GLY A 278 14.85 0.74 3.04
CA GLY A 278 13.83 0.09 2.22
C GLY A 278 12.61 -0.35 3.04
N LEU A 279 12.83 -0.98 4.20
CA LEU A 279 11.76 -1.37 5.11
C LEU A 279 10.95 -0.17 5.60
N SER A 280 11.62 0.94 5.96
CA SER A 280 10.97 2.14 6.49
C SER A 280 10.08 2.82 5.45
N ILE A 281 10.52 2.89 4.18
CA ILE A 281 9.71 3.43 3.07
C ILE A 281 8.41 2.64 2.89
N ILE A 282 8.47 1.32 3.02
CA ILE A 282 7.28 0.46 2.90
C ILE A 282 6.35 0.69 4.10
N LEU A 283 6.89 0.64 5.32
CA LEU A 283 6.10 0.79 6.55
C LEU A 283 5.42 2.16 6.64
N VAL A 284 6.14 3.23 6.33
CA VAL A 284 5.57 4.58 6.29
C VAL A 284 4.54 4.68 5.17
N GLY A 285 4.80 4.10 4.00
CA GLY A 285 3.83 4.07 2.90
C GLY A 285 2.52 3.38 3.27
N ILE A 286 2.58 2.24 3.97
CA ILE A 286 1.40 1.54 4.50
C ILE A 286 0.67 2.42 5.51
N SER A 287 1.41 3.02 6.45
CA SER A 287 0.84 3.85 7.51
C SER A 287 0.09 5.06 6.93
N VAL A 288 0.73 5.80 6.01
CA VAL A 288 0.12 6.93 5.30
C VAL A 288 -1.12 6.51 4.51
N SER A 289 -1.09 5.32 3.91
CA SER A 289 -2.23 4.77 3.16
C SER A 289 -3.44 4.46 4.04
N ILE A 290 -3.18 3.84 5.20
CA ILE A 290 -4.23 3.52 6.18
C ILE A 290 -4.85 4.82 6.69
N THR A 291 -4.03 5.78 7.10
CA THR A 291 -4.49 7.07 7.61
C THR A 291 -5.28 7.84 6.55
N SER A 292 -4.81 7.86 5.31
CA SER A 292 -5.50 8.56 4.21
C SER A 292 -6.87 7.98 3.91
N GLY A 293 -7.01 6.65 3.88
CA GLY A 293 -8.31 6.02 3.61
C GLY A 293 -9.33 6.16 4.73
N ILE A 294 -8.87 6.05 5.99
CA ILE A 294 -9.72 6.30 7.16
C ILE A 294 -10.13 7.77 7.20
N ALA A 295 -9.22 8.70 6.88
CA ALA A 295 -9.54 10.11 6.82
C ALA A 295 -10.68 10.37 5.83
N GLU A 296 -10.56 9.89 4.58
CA GLU A 296 -11.51 10.19 3.49
C GLU A 296 -12.94 9.72 3.76
N SER A 297 -13.09 8.53 4.33
CA SER A 297 -14.38 7.82 4.34
C SER A 297 -14.82 7.33 5.73
N GLY A 298 -13.96 7.44 6.75
CA GLY A 298 -14.15 6.81 8.06
C GLY A 298 -14.04 5.28 8.06
N LYS A 299 -13.89 4.64 6.89
CA LYS A 299 -13.82 3.19 6.74
C LYS A 299 -12.40 2.73 6.40
N PHE A 300 -12.01 1.60 6.97
CA PHE A 300 -10.68 0.99 6.73
C PHE A 300 -10.52 0.39 5.32
N SER A 301 -11.62 0.00 4.67
CA SER A 301 -11.62 -0.58 3.31
C SER A 301 -11.14 0.40 2.25
N THR A 302 -11.46 1.67 2.42
CA THR A 302 -11.11 2.74 1.48
C THR A 302 -9.62 3.01 1.44
N SER A 303 -8.88 2.60 2.48
CA SER A 303 -7.41 2.63 2.50
C SER A 303 -6.79 1.80 1.38
N MET A 304 -7.52 0.86 0.78
CA MET A 304 -7.02 0.00 -0.29
C MET A 304 -6.54 0.76 -1.52
N LYS A 305 -7.30 1.77 -1.97
CA LYS A 305 -6.90 2.55 -3.16
C LYS A 305 -5.61 3.33 -2.88
N HIS A 306 -5.48 3.90 -1.68
CA HIS A 306 -4.30 4.65 -1.29
C HIS A 306 -3.08 3.76 -1.09
N LEU A 307 -3.31 2.58 -0.53
CA LEU A 307 -2.33 1.52 -0.32
C LEU A 307 -1.74 1.06 -1.65
N ALA A 308 -2.58 0.78 -2.65
CA ALA A 308 -2.10 0.39 -3.97
C ALA A 308 -1.17 1.46 -4.57
N ILE A 309 -1.55 2.74 -4.47
CA ILE A 309 -0.78 3.87 -5.01
C ILE A 309 0.55 4.04 -4.27
N ASN A 310 0.53 4.12 -2.93
CA ASN A 310 1.74 4.36 -2.15
C ASN A 310 2.69 3.17 -2.15
N VAL A 311 2.19 1.94 -2.17
CA VAL A 311 3.03 0.75 -2.33
C VAL A 311 3.70 0.76 -3.70
N PHE A 312 2.99 1.14 -4.77
CA PHE A 312 3.58 1.26 -6.10
C PHE A 312 4.70 2.31 -6.14
N ILE A 313 4.45 3.50 -5.56
CA ILE A 313 5.46 4.57 -5.45
C ILE A 313 6.67 4.12 -4.62
N GLY A 314 6.43 3.50 -3.46
CA GLY A 314 7.48 3.00 -2.58
C GLY A 314 8.32 1.90 -3.25
N LEU A 315 7.67 1.00 -4.00
CA LEU A 315 8.33 -0.08 -4.73
C LEU A 315 9.21 0.49 -5.85
N LEU A 316 8.71 1.46 -6.62
CA LEU A 316 9.52 2.18 -7.61
C LEU A 316 10.73 2.85 -6.99
N ALA A 317 10.56 3.52 -5.84
CA ALA A 317 11.66 4.15 -5.13
C ALA A 317 12.73 3.13 -4.69
N VAL A 318 12.30 1.98 -4.17
CA VAL A 318 13.22 0.89 -3.76
C VAL A 318 13.97 0.30 -4.96
N ILE A 319 13.29 0.05 -6.07
CA ILE A 319 13.90 -0.47 -7.31
C ILE A 319 14.93 0.50 -7.88
N ILE A 320 14.57 1.78 -8.00
CA ILE A 320 15.40 2.77 -8.70
C ILE A 320 16.60 3.17 -7.85
N PHE A 321 16.43 3.36 -6.53
CA PHE A 321 17.45 4.01 -5.69
C PHE A 321 18.16 3.07 -4.71
N ILE A 322 17.46 2.09 -4.13
CA ILE A 322 18.02 1.24 -3.06
C ILE A 322 18.71 0.00 -3.62
N LEU A 323 18.08 -0.67 -4.59
CA LEU A 323 18.57 -1.90 -5.23
C LEU A 323 19.90 -1.79 -6.00
N PRO A 324 20.24 -0.70 -6.73
CA PRO A 324 21.50 -0.68 -7.46
C PRO A 324 22.69 -0.76 -6.51
N THR A 325 23.54 -1.76 -6.74
CA THR A 325 24.85 -1.87 -6.09
C THR A 325 25.76 -0.78 -6.65
N LYS A 326 26.13 0.18 -5.81
CA LYS A 326 27.12 1.20 -6.19
C LYS A 326 28.50 0.65 -5.87
N VAL A 327 29.34 0.54 -6.89
CA VAL A 327 30.74 0.12 -6.75
C VAL A 327 31.59 1.38 -6.81
N ASN A 328 32.35 1.63 -5.75
CA ASN A 328 33.34 2.68 -5.69
C ASN A 328 34.71 2.05 -5.94
N PHE A 329 35.44 2.59 -6.90
CA PHE A 329 36.79 2.18 -7.25
C PHE A 329 37.65 3.44 -7.29
N THR A 330 38.60 3.56 -6.37
CA THR A 330 39.55 4.67 -6.29
C THR A 330 40.97 4.15 -6.50
N LEU A 331 41.78 5.00 -7.11
CA LEU A 331 43.21 4.81 -7.32
C LEU A 331 43.87 6.07 -6.81
N ASP A 332 44.79 5.92 -5.85
CA ASP A 332 45.51 6.99 -5.20
C ASP A 332 47.02 6.69 -5.30
N ILE A 333 47.81 7.65 -5.74
CA ILE A 333 49.26 7.49 -5.93
C ILE A 333 50.02 8.37 -4.93
N TYR A 334 50.96 7.77 -4.21
CA TYR A 334 51.81 8.46 -3.24
C TYR A 334 53.30 8.14 -3.48
N PRO A 335 54.21 9.13 -3.47
CA PRO A 335 53.98 10.58 -3.36
C PRO A 335 53.55 11.24 -4.69
N THR A 336 52.81 12.35 -4.62
CA THR A 336 52.29 13.10 -5.78
C THR A 336 53.40 13.66 -6.68
N ASN A 337 54.56 13.96 -6.11
CA ASN A 337 55.78 14.31 -6.85
C ASN A 337 56.71 13.11 -6.82
N ALA A 338 56.89 12.49 -7.97
CA ALA A 338 57.67 11.28 -8.12
C ALA A 338 59.11 11.60 -8.54
N TYR A 339 60.07 10.93 -7.91
CA TYR A 339 61.49 11.06 -8.24
C TYR A 339 62.04 9.73 -8.75
N ILE A 340 63.04 9.77 -9.64
CA ILE A 340 63.72 8.56 -10.12
C ILE A 340 64.34 7.83 -8.91
N TYR A 341 64.24 6.49 -8.91
CA TYR A 341 64.74 5.61 -7.84
C TYR A 341 64.06 5.77 -6.47
N ASN A 342 63.04 6.62 -6.36
CA ASN A 342 62.21 6.67 -5.16
C ASN A 342 60.98 5.77 -5.34
N PRO A 343 60.65 4.92 -4.36
CA PRO A 343 59.50 4.03 -4.46
C PRO A 343 58.20 4.82 -4.46
N ILE A 344 57.37 4.60 -5.48
CA ILE A 344 56.00 5.11 -5.57
C ILE A 344 55.06 4.00 -5.15
N THR A 345 54.16 4.32 -4.23
CA THR A 345 53.08 3.44 -3.80
C THR A 345 51.78 3.80 -4.51
N ILE A 346 51.27 2.87 -5.31
CA ILE A 346 49.95 2.93 -5.92
C ILE A 346 48.98 2.21 -4.98
N GLN A 347 47.99 2.92 -4.46
CA GLN A 347 46.94 2.38 -3.60
C GLN A 347 45.64 2.30 -4.40
N ILE A 348 45.02 1.12 -4.38
CA ILE A 348 43.74 0.87 -5.05
C ILE A 348 42.75 0.48 -3.97
N TYR A 349 41.61 1.16 -3.95
CA TYR A 349 40.52 0.82 -3.05
C TYR A 349 39.25 0.50 -3.84
N GLY A 350 38.75 -0.71 -3.65
CA GLY A 350 37.49 -1.18 -4.21
C GLY A 350 36.48 -1.45 -3.11
N SER A 351 35.31 -0.80 -3.17
CA SER A 351 34.18 -1.12 -2.30
C SER A 351 32.89 -1.26 -3.10
N ALA A 352 32.06 -2.24 -2.75
CA ALA A 352 30.71 -2.39 -3.30
C ALA A 352 29.71 -2.17 -2.18
N ASN A 353 28.81 -1.19 -2.34
CA ASN A 353 27.90 -0.74 -1.28
C ASN A 353 28.68 -0.48 0.04
N SER A 354 29.83 0.18 -0.05
CA SER A 354 30.69 0.50 1.11
C SER A 354 31.14 -0.71 1.96
N ASN A 355 30.99 -1.92 1.45
CA ASN A 355 31.70 -3.09 1.94
C ASN A 355 32.96 -3.27 1.08
N PRO A 356 34.14 -3.50 1.70
CA PRO A 356 35.38 -3.71 0.95
C PRO A 356 35.27 -4.93 0.04
N LEU A 357 35.77 -4.81 -1.19
CA LEU A 357 35.85 -5.91 -2.15
C LEU A 357 37.09 -6.75 -1.85
N ASN A 358 36.90 -8.01 -1.46
CA ASN A 358 38.02 -8.93 -1.21
C ASN A 358 38.21 -9.85 -2.43
N ASN A 359 39.46 -10.09 -2.80
CA ASN A 359 39.89 -11.04 -3.85
C ASN A 359 39.31 -10.77 -5.25
N VAL A 360 38.97 -9.51 -5.57
CA VAL A 360 38.58 -9.13 -6.94
C VAL A 360 39.84 -8.87 -7.77
N PRO A 361 40.01 -9.51 -8.95
CA PRO A 361 41.14 -9.23 -9.83
C PRO A 361 41.00 -7.83 -10.44
N VAL A 362 42.04 -7.04 -10.25
CA VAL A 362 42.26 -5.72 -10.84
C VAL A 362 43.44 -5.85 -11.81
N THR A 363 43.27 -5.40 -13.04
CA THR A 363 44.38 -5.30 -13.99
C THR A 363 44.96 -3.91 -13.87
N LEU A 364 46.21 -3.81 -13.43
CA LEU A 364 46.97 -2.56 -13.43
C LEU A 364 47.84 -2.51 -14.67
N SER A 365 47.78 -1.40 -15.39
CA SER A 365 48.65 -1.10 -16.51
C SER A 365 49.35 0.23 -16.25
N ILE A 366 50.68 0.20 -16.26
CA ILE A 366 51.52 1.40 -16.20
C ILE A 366 52.07 1.64 -17.62
N VAL A 367 51.78 2.81 -18.18
CA VAL A 367 52.15 3.19 -19.56
C VAL A 367 53.02 4.44 -19.51
N GLY A 368 54.30 4.33 -19.84
CA GLY A 368 55.17 5.49 -20.04
C GLY A 368 55.18 5.93 -21.51
N ILE A 369 55.42 7.22 -21.77
CA ILE A 369 55.48 7.78 -23.14
C ILE A 369 56.49 7.04 -24.05
N ASN A 370 57.53 6.41 -23.46
CA ASN A 370 58.61 5.72 -24.20
C ASN A 370 58.84 4.25 -23.75
N THR A 371 57.96 3.66 -22.95
CA THR A 371 58.15 2.29 -22.41
C THR A 371 56.97 1.37 -22.75
N ASN A 372 57.27 0.10 -23.03
CA ASN A 372 56.26 -0.93 -23.34
C ASN A 372 55.31 -1.16 -22.16
N TYR A 373 54.04 -1.45 -22.49
CA TYR A 373 52.97 -1.83 -21.57
C TYR A 373 53.43 -2.87 -20.54
N GLN A 374 53.53 -2.47 -19.27
CA GLN A 374 53.63 -3.42 -18.17
C GLN A 374 52.24 -3.56 -17.53
N SER A 375 51.56 -4.65 -17.86
CA SER A 375 50.28 -5.01 -17.27
C SER A 375 50.48 -6.08 -16.20
N THR A 376 50.24 -5.74 -14.94
CA THR A 376 50.26 -6.68 -13.82
C THR A 376 48.83 -6.94 -13.34
N GLN A 377 48.45 -8.22 -13.28
CA GLN A 377 47.21 -8.60 -12.61
C GLN A 377 47.45 -8.65 -11.11
N VAL A 378 46.59 -7.95 -10.40
CA VAL A 378 46.69 -7.67 -8.99
C VAL A 378 45.36 -8.02 -8.34
N PHE A 379 45.38 -8.63 -7.16
CA PHE A 379 44.15 -8.95 -6.42
C PHE A 379 43.97 -7.96 -5.28
N ILE A 380 42.76 -7.42 -5.10
CA ILE A 380 42.46 -6.62 -3.91
C ILE A 380 42.59 -7.53 -2.66
N LEU A 381 43.51 -7.19 -1.76
CA LEU A 381 43.80 -7.95 -0.54
C LEU A 381 42.77 -7.61 0.56
N ASN A 382 42.62 -8.51 1.54
CA ASN A 382 41.67 -8.41 2.65
C ASN A 382 41.59 -6.97 3.21
N ASN A 383 40.39 -6.39 3.18
CA ASN A 383 39.99 -5.02 3.55
C ASN A 383 39.73 -4.06 2.37
N GLY A 384 39.73 -4.55 1.12
CA GLY A 384 39.36 -3.73 -0.03
C GLY A 384 40.49 -2.85 -0.56
N PHE A 385 41.69 -2.99 0.03
CA PHE A 385 42.89 -2.23 -0.31
C PHE A 385 43.90 -3.14 -1.01
N TYR A 386 44.56 -2.60 -2.04
CA TYR A 386 45.80 -3.12 -2.56
C TYR A 386 46.83 -2.01 -2.66
N SER A 387 48.02 -2.21 -2.11
CA SER A 387 49.17 -1.33 -2.30
C SER A 387 50.22 -2.02 -3.17
N TYR A 388 50.60 -1.38 -4.26
CA TYR A 388 51.70 -1.79 -5.14
C TYR A 388 52.81 -0.74 -5.06
N SER A 389 54.01 -1.14 -4.63
CA SER A 389 55.19 -0.26 -4.70
C SER A 389 55.99 -0.56 -5.96
N THR A 390 56.29 0.47 -6.76
CA THR A 390 57.14 0.36 -7.94
C THR A 390 58.11 1.53 -8.01
N GLU A 391 59.28 1.31 -8.61
CA GLU A 391 60.34 2.30 -8.80
C GLU A 391 60.47 2.58 -10.30
N PHE A 392 60.58 3.86 -10.67
CA PHE A 392 60.72 4.28 -12.05
C PHE A 392 62.19 4.60 -12.35
N ASN A 393 62.70 4.03 -13.45
CA ASN A 393 64.10 4.18 -13.87
C ASN A 393 64.33 5.32 -14.87
N GLN A 394 63.27 5.97 -15.37
CA GLN A 394 63.34 7.04 -16.36
C GLN A 394 62.38 8.18 -16.00
N SER A 395 62.84 9.43 -16.16
CA SER A 395 61.97 10.61 -16.03
C SER A 395 61.01 10.71 -17.22
N GLY A 396 59.75 11.05 -16.95
CA GLY A 396 58.70 11.19 -17.95
C GLY A 396 57.31 11.13 -17.34
N GLU A 397 56.28 11.40 -18.14
CA GLU A 397 54.89 11.18 -17.73
C GLU A 397 54.52 9.70 -17.91
N TYR A 398 53.93 9.13 -16.85
CA TYR A 398 53.41 7.78 -16.82
C TYR A 398 51.91 7.81 -16.54
N LEU A 399 51.13 7.09 -17.33
CA LEU A 399 49.70 6.86 -17.12
C LEU A 399 49.52 5.54 -16.37
N VAL A 400 48.90 5.61 -15.19
CA VAL A 400 48.51 4.45 -14.41
C VAL A 400 47.02 4.21 -14.65
N ASP A 401 46.70 3.14 -15.37
CA ASP A 401 45.35 2.69 -15.70
C ASP A 401 45.02 1.44 -14.85
N ALA A 402 43.93 1.52 -14.10
CA ALA A 402 43.42 0.42 -13.29
C ALA A 402 42.02 0.00 -13.73
N LYS A 403 41.92 -1.27 -14.17
CA LYS A 403 40.69 -1.91 -14.62
C LYS A 403 40.21 -2.95 -13.62
N MET A 404 39.02 -2.77 -13.08
CA MET A 404 38.36 -3.75 -12.22
C MET A 404 37.10 -4.29 -12.90
N ARG A 405 36.96 -5.62 -12.96
CA ARG A 405 35.73 -6.27 -13.42
C ARG A 405 34.96 -6.81 -12.22
N TYR A 406 33.79 -6.26 -11.94
CA TYR A 406 32.93 -6.70 -10.84
C TYR A 406 31.49 -6.89 -11.33
N GLN A 407 30.90 -8.06 -11.04
CA GLN A 407 29.55 -8.44 -11.48
C GLN A 407 29.26 -8.18 -12.98
N GLY A 408 30.22 -8.49 -13.85
CA GLY A 408 30.09 -8.35 -15.30
C GLY A 408 30.22 -6.92 -15.85
N LYS A 409 30.40 -5.90 -14.99
CA LYS A 409 30.67 -4.51 -15.40
C LYS A 409 32.16 -4.19 -15.24
N LEU A 410 32.70 -3.40 -16.19
CA LEU A 410 34.09 -2.96 -16.19
C LEU A 410 34.15 -1.53 -15.62
N TYR A 411 34.96 -1.35 -14.58
CA TYR A 411 35.23 -0.09 -13.92
C TYR A 411 36.67 0.30 -14.25
N ASN A 412 36.87 1.49 -14.84
CA ASN A 412 38.19 2.01 -15.19
C ASN A 412 38.52 3.27 -14.40
N LYS A 413 39.77 3.40 -13.95
CA LYS A 413 40.30 4.62 -13.34
C LYS A 413 41.74 4.83 -13.80
N ASP A 414 42.00 6.03 -14.31
CA ASP A 414 43.30 6.41 -14.84
C ASP A 414 43.82 7.63 -14.07
N GLU A 415 45.11 7.64 -13.72
CA GLU A 415 45.80 8.78 -13.10
C GLU A 415 47.18 8.98 -13.75
N TYR A 416 47.57 10.24 -13.94
CA TYR A 416 48.86 10.61 -14.53
C TYR A 416 49.88 10.92 -13.44
N ILE A 417 51.07 10.37 -13.56
CA ILE A 417 52.22 10.67 -12.71
C ILE A 417 53.27 11.37 -13.57
N ASN A 418 53.82 12.48 -13.09
CA ASN A 418 55.03 13.06 -13.66
C ASN A 418 56.24 12.67 -12.80
N VAL A 419 57.16 11.90 -13.36
CA VAL A 419 58.39 11.45 -12.68
C VAL A 419 59.54 12.38 -13.08
N THR A 420 60.02 13.17 -12.12
CA THR A 420 61.15 14.09 -12.26
C THR A 420 62.45 13.46 -11.77
N ILE A 421 63.60 14.01 -12.19
CA ILE A 421 64.93 13.54 -11.77
C ILE A 421 65.15 13.79 -10.28
#